data_AF-A0A0X7A014-F1
#
_entry.id   AF-A0A0X7A014-F1
#
_cell.length_a   1.000
_cell.length_b   1.000
_cell.length_c   1.000
_cell.angle_alpha   90.00
_cell.angle_beta   90.00
_cell.angle_gamma   90.00
#
_symmetry.space_group_name_H-M   'P 1'
#
loop_
_entity.id
_entity.type
_entity.pdbx_description
1 polymer ?
#
loop_
_entity_poly.entity_id
_entity_poly.type
_entity_poly.pdbx_seq_one_letter_code
_entity_poly.pdbx_strand_id
1 'polypeptide(L)'
;MTTGEQSGGKHSRDDILAGEYVLGVLPLEKRRELERRMQDDEAFAQLVQRWEAEFSDFNADYQEQAPSATVLARIEERLFGSRTVNTNGSLWNSASFWRWISVATSAAAVAAIVYAAFPEKWRGATPLVAELATTDSQVNLLASYDAESGRMRIVPVATGKTDEKSLELWLVMEGGKTRSLGIFQPGTNGDLIIPADMRNSITEGTTLAISVEPFGGSPTGQATGPVIAVGTARWG
;
A
#
# COMPACT_ATOMS: atom_id res chain seq x y z
N MET A 1 -19.46 11.80 -97.37
CA MET A 1 -18.21 12.53 -97.08
C MET A 1 -18.27 12.91 -95.60
N THR A 2 -18.17 11.92 -94.69
CA THR A 2 -16.95 11.44 -93.98
C THR A 2 -16.48 12.41 -92.88
N THR A 3 -17.19 12.41 -91.74
CA THR A 3 -16.68 12.96 -90.46
C THR A 3 -17.08 12.01 -89.33
N GLY A 4 -16.46 10.82 -89.32
CA GLY A 4 -16.69 9.80 -88.28
C GLY A 4 -15.42 9.12 -87.76
N GLU A 5 -14.30 9.20 -88.49
CA GLU A 5 -13.10 8.41 -88.16
C GLU A 5 -12.12 9.09 -87.19
N GLN A 6 -12.14 10.43 -87.05
CA GLN A 6 -11.12 11.12 -86.22
C GLN A 6 -11.35 11.02 -84.70
N SER A 7 -12.60 10.87 -84.25
CA SER A 7 -12.92 10.80 -82.82
C SER A 7 -12.50 9.46 -82.21
N GLY A 8 -12.78 8.35 -82.89
CA GLY A 8 -12.43 6.99 -82.42
C GLY A 8 -10.93 6.77 -82.22
N GLY A 9 -10.10 7.30 -83.14
CA GLY A 9 -8.64 7.20 -83.04
C GLY A 9 -8.00 8.09 -81.97
N LYS A 10 -8.69 9.15 -81.51
CA LYS A 10 -8.23 9.95 -80.36
C LYS A 10 -8.55 9.24 -79.05
N HIS A 11 -9.77 8.74 -78.89
CA HIS A 11 -10.17 7.98 -77.70
C HIS A 11 -9.32 6.73 -77.49
N SER A 12 -8.98 5.99 -78.56
CA SER A 12 -8.10 4.82 -78.46
C SER A 12 -6.65 5.17 -78.05
N ARG A 13 -6.11 6.30 -78.52
CA ARG A 13 -4.77 6.75 -78.09
C ARG A 13 -4.74 7.26 -76.65
N ASP A 14 -5.77 8.00 -76.26
CA ASP A 14 -5.91 8.50 -74.89
C ASP A 14 -6.10 7.35 -73.89
N ASP A 15 -6.80 6.28 -74.29
CA ASP A 15 -6.96 5.07 -73.49
C ASP A 15 -5.63 4.34 -73.27
N ILE A 16 -4.82 4.19 -74.33
CA ILE A 16 -3.47 3.61 -74.21
C ILE A 16 -2.57 4.48 -73.32
N LEU A 17 -2.59 5.81 -73.52
CA LEU A 17 -1.79 6.74 -72.71
C LEU A 17 -2.18 6.74 -71.22
N ALA A 18 -3.48 6.58 -70.93
CA ALA A 18 -3.96 6.43 -69.56
C ALA A 18 -3.44 5.14 -68.92
N GLY A 19 -3.48 4.01 -69.65
CA GLY A 19 -2.91 2.75 -69.19
C GLY A 19 -1.39 2.83 -68.94
N GLU A 20 -0.63 3.41 -69.88
CA GLU A 20 0.82 3.62 -69.73
C GLU A 20 1.17 4.54 -68.54
N TYR A 21 0.34 5.54 -68.26
CA TYR A 21 0.49 6.41 -67.11
C TYR A 21 0.31 5.64 -65.78
N VAL A 22 -0.76 4.83 -65.68
CA VAL A 22 -1.05 4.05 -64.46
C VAL A 22 0.00 2.98 -64.22
N LEU A 23 0.46 2.29 -65.27
CA LEU A 23 1.56 1.32 -65.20
C LEU A 23 2.93 1.95 -64.88
N GLY A 24 3.04 3.29 -64.95
CA GLY A 24 4.28 4.00 -64.64
C GLY A 24 5.41 3.79 -65.66
N VAL A 25 5.08 3.42 -66.90
CA VAL A 25 6.08 3.18 -67.96
C VAL A 25 6.50 4.45 -68.71
N LEU A 26 5.82 5.58 -68.44
CA LEU A 26 6.11 6.87 -69.06
C LEU A 26 7.31 7.59 -68.40
N PRO A 27 8.14 8.30 -69.19
CA PRO A 27 9.15 9.21 -68.64
C PRO A 27 8.55 10.30 -67.75
N LEU A 28 9.32 10.78 -66.77
CA LEU A 28 8.87 11.78 -65.78
C LEU A 28 8.28 13.05 -66.41
N GLU A 29 8.85 13.53 -67.52
CA GLU A 29 8.36 14.72 -68.22
C GLU A 29 6.96 14.51 -68.80
N LYS A 30 6.71 13.35 -69.43
CA LYS A 30 5.41 12.97 -69.97
C LYS A 30 4.39 12.74 -68.85
N ARG A 31 4.83 12.15 -67.74
CA ARG A 31 3.97 11.97 -66.56
C ARG A 31 3.45 13.31 -66.03
N ARG A 32 4.33 14.31 -65.88
CA ARG A 32 3.96 15.67 -65.45
C ARG A 32 3.03 16.40 -66.43
N GLU A 33 3.21 16.16 -67.73
CA GLU A 33 2.33 16.70 -68.76
C GLU A 33 0.90 16.13 -68.61
N LEU A 34 0.78 14.82 -68.41
CA LEU A 34 -0.52 14.17 -68.20
C LEU A 34 -1.15 14.55 -66.86
N GLU A 35 -0.36 14.67 -65.77
CA GLU A 35 -0.85 15.15 -64.47
C GLU A 35 -1.48 16.54 -64.55
N ARG A 36 -0.91 17.44 -65.37
CA ARG A 36 -1.53 18.75 -65.65
C ARG A 36 -2.78 18.61 -66.49
N ARG A 37 -2.74 17.80 -67.56
CA ARG A 37 -3.89 17.55 -68.43
C ARG A 37 -5.09 17.03 -67.63
N MET A 38 -4.89 16.13 -66.67
CA MET A 38 -5.94 15.59 -65.82
C MET A 38 -6.67 16.65 -64.98
N GLN A 39 -6.07 17.83 -64.75
CA GLN A 39 -6.73 18.94 -64.03
C GLN A 39 -7.79 19.63 -64.91
N ASP A 40 -7.61 19.60 -66.23
CA ASP A 40 -8.44 20.32 -67.19
C ASP A 40 -9.32 19.41 -68.07
N ASP A 41 -8.96 18.13 -68.22
CA ASP A 41 -9.62 17.14 -69.08
C ASP A 41 -10.24 16.01 -68.23
N GLU A 42 -11.50 16.20 -67.82
CA GLU A 42 -12.23 15.23 -66.99
C GLU A 42 -12.39 13.87 -67.69
N ALA A 43 -12.59 13.86 -69.01
CA ALA A 43 -12.73 12.62 -69.77
C ALA A 43 -11.44 11.79 -69.72
N PHE A 44 -10.28 12.43 -69.83
CA PHE A 44 -9.00 11.76 -69.66
C PHE A 44 -8.77 11.29 -68.21
N ALA A 45 -9.15 12.09 -67.22
CA ALA A 45 -9.06 11.69 -65.80
C ALA A 45 -9.91 10.45 -65.49
N GLN A 46 -11.11 10.33 -66.09
CA GLN A 46 -11.95 9.13 -65.97
C GLN A 46 -11.33 7.88 -66.60
N LEU A 47 -10.59 8.02 -67.72
CA LEU A 47 -9.83 6.91 -68.31
C LEU A 47 -8.74 6.42 -67.34
N VAL A 48 -8.00 7.35 -66.73
CA VAL A 48 -6.97 7.04 -65.73
C VAL A 48 -7.58 6.33 -64.52
N GLN A 49 -8.67 6.86 -63.95
CA GLN A 49 -9.34 6.25 -62.81
C GLN A 49 -9.84 4.83 -63.12
N ARG A 50 -10.36 4.60 -64.33
CA ARG A 50 -10.77 3.26 -64.77
C ARG A 50 -9.60 2.28 -64.78
N TRP A 51 -8.47 2.69 -65.36
CA TRP A 51 -7.25 1.87 -65.37
C TRP A 51 -6.71 1.62 -63.95
N GLU A 52 -6.73 2.62 -63.07
CA GLU A 52 -6.34 2.44 -61.65
C GLU A 52 -7.22 1.41 -60.94
N ALA A 53 -8.54 1.46 -61.16
CA ALA A 53 -9.46 0.47 -60.59
C ALA A 53 -9.19 -0.94 -61.13
N GLU A 54 -9.02 -1.09 -62.46
CA GLU A 54 -8.74 -2.39 -63.09
C GLU A 54 -7.43 -3.01 -62.58
N PHE A 55 -6.37 -2.22 -62.43
CA PHE A 55 -5.11 -2.71 -61.88
C PHE A 55 -5.13 -2.92 -60.36
N SER A 56 -6.04 -2.25 -59.64
CA SER A 56 -6.13 -2.42 -58.19
C SER A 56 -6.53 -3.84 -57.77
N ASP A 57 -7.33 -4.52 -58.60
CA ASP A 57 -7.74 -5.91 -58.37
C ASP A 57 -6.54 -6.88 -58.38
N PHE A 58 -5.50 -6.59 -59.18
CA PHE A 58 -4.29 -7.42 -59.21
C PHE A 58 -3.51 -7.38 -57.89
N ASN A 59 -3.73 -6.37 -57.03
CA ASN A 59 -3.09 -6.33 -55.72
C ASN A 59 -3.64 -7.40 -54.75
N ALA A 60 -4.84 -7.93 -54.99
CA ALA A 60 -5.49 -8.91 -54.11
C ALA A 60 -4.72 -10.24 -54.02
N ASP A 61 -3.96 -10.58 -55.06
CA ASP A 61 -3.18 -11.83 -55.13
C ASP A 61 -1.84 -11.75 -54.37
N TYR A 62 -1.43 -10.56 -53.91
CA TYR A 62 -0.18 -10.36 -53.18
C TYR A 62 -0.41 -10.43 -51.67
N GLN A 63 0.54 -11.05 -50.96
CA GLN A 63 0.53 -11.04 -49.50
C GLN A 63 0.87 -9.64 -48.97
N GLU A 64 0.12 -9.20 -47.95
CA GLU A 64 0.42 -7.96 -47.26
C GLU A 64 1.80 -8.05 -46.58
N GLN A 65 2.68 -7.12 -46.94
CA GLN A 65 4.00 -7.00 -46.34
C GLN A 65 4.09 -5.67 -45.60
N ALA A 66 4.12 -5.73 -44.28
CA ALA A 66 4.28 -4.54 -43.46
C ALA A 66 5.66 -3.90 -43.72
N PRO A 67 5.74 -2.57 -43.91
CA PRO A 67 7.01 -1.88 -44.00
C PRO A 67 7.77 -1.97 -42.66
N SER A 68 9.08 -1.83 -42.70
CA SER A 68 9.86 -1.76 -41.45
C SER A 68 9.35 -0.60 -40.59
N ALA A 69 9.28 -0.82 -39.27
CA ALA A 69 8.78 0.18 -38.32
C ALA A 69 9.55 1.51 -38.42
N THR A 70 10.85 1.46 -38.72
CA THR A 70 11.69 2.65 -38.88
C THR A 70 11.31 3.48 -40.11
N VAL A 71 10.99 2.83 -41.23
CA VAL A 71 10.57 3.53 -42.46
C VAL A 71 9.21 4.18 -42.26
N LEU A 72 8.26 3.44 -41.68
CA LEU A 72 6.93 3.97 -41.39
C LEU A 72 7.01 5.18 -40.45
N ALA A 73 7.75 5.07 -39.34
CA ALA A 73 7.94 6.16 -38.39
C ALA A 73 8.57 7.42 -39.03
N ARG A 74 9.55 7.24 -39.93
CA ARG A 74 10.17 8.36 -40.66
C ARG A 74 9.18 9.04 -41.61
N ILE A 75 8.30 8.27 -42.26
CA ILE A 75 7.25 8.81 -43.14
C ILE A 75 6.22 9.58 -42.32
N GLU A 76 5.75 9.01 -41.21
CA GLU A 76 4.79 9.64 -40.30
C GLU A 76 5.34 10.96 -39.74
N GLU A 77 6.61 10.98 -39.33
CA GLU A 77 7.26 12.19 -38.85
C GLU A 77 7.36 13.27 -39.91
N ARG A 78 7.66 12.91 -41.17
CA ARG A 78 7.76 13.89 -42.27
C ARG A 78 6.40 14.46 -42.67
N LEU A 79 5.35 13.63 -42.63
CA LEU A 79 4.00 14.03 -43.05
C LEU A 79 3.22 14.75 -41.95
N PHE A 80 3.36 14.30 -40.70
CA PHE A 80 2.52 14.74 -39.59
C PHE A 80 3.30 15.44 -38.48
N GLY A 81 4.63 15.53 -38.59
CA GLY A 81 5.52 16.02 -37.54
C GLY A 81 5.74 14.98 -36.44
N SER A 82 6.76 15.17 -35.61
CA SER A 82 6.97 14.34 -34.42
C SER A 82 5.82 14.61 -33.45
N ARG A 83 4.84 13.70 -33.36
CA ARG A 83 3.94 13.69 -32.20
C ARG A 83 4.83 13.44 -30.99
N THR A 84 5.00 14.45 -30.17
CA THR A 84 5.46 14.26 -28.79
C THR A 84 4.41 13.38 -28.12
N VAL A 85 4.64 12.06 -28.16
CA VAL A 85 3.89 11.12 -27.35
C VAL A 85 4.23 11.53 -25.92
N ASN A 86 3.33 12.29 -25.31
CA ASN A 86 3.48 12.75 -23.95
C ASN A 86 3.51 11.48 -23.10
N THR A 87 4.70 11.03 -22.72
CA THR A 87 4.91 9.78 -21.95
C THR A 87 4.24 9.85 -20.59
N ASN A 88 3.89 11.06 -20.12
CA ASN A 88 2.99 11.30 -19.00
C ASN A 88 1.60 10.68 -19.21
N GLY A 89 1.16 10.40 -20.43
CA GLY A 89 -0.08 9.66 -20.70
C GLY A 89 0.07 8.13 -20.63
N SER A 90 1.27 7.58 -20.60
CA SER A 90 1.48 6.12 -20.70
C SER A 90 1.06 5.36 -19.43
N LEU A 91 1.42 5.88 -18.25
CA LEU A 91 1.02 5.27 -16.98
C LEU A 91 -0.49 5.47 -16.71
N TRP A 92 -1.02 6.66 -17.03
CA TRP A 92 -2.43 6.99 -16.85
C TRP A 92 -3.35 6.24 -17.83
N ASN A 93 -2.88 5.93 -19.05
CA ASN A 93 -3.63 5.11 -20.03
C ASN A 93 -3.32 3.60 -19.93
N SER A 94 -2.51 3.16 -18.97
CA SER A 94 -2.16 1.75 -18.84
C SER A 94 -3.17 1.01 -17.96
N ALA A 95 -3.97 0.14 -18.57
CA ALA A 95 -4.88 -0.76 -17.86
C ALA A 95 -4.12 -1.68 -16.89
N SER A 96 -2.89 -2.08 -17.22
CA SER A 96 -2.04 -2.90 -16.35
C SER A 96 -1.60 -2.14 -15.10
N PHE A 97 -1.26 -0.86 -15.23
CA PHE A 97 -0.94 0.01 -14.09
C PHE A 97 -2.14 0.15 -13.15
N TRP A 98 -3.33 0.45 -13.70
CA TRP A 98 -4.56 0.52 -12.92
C TRP A 98 -4.94 -0.82 -12.29
N ARG A 99 -4.70 -1.95 -12.97
CA ARG A 99 -4.92 -3.27 -12.36
C ARG A 99 -4.03 -3.50 -11.14
N TRP A 100 -2.74 -3.18 -11.23
CA TRP A 100 -1.83 -3.32 -10.10
C TRP A 100 -2.16 -2.35 -8.95
N ILE A 101 -2.60 -1.12 -9.25
CA ILE A 101 -3.00 -0.17 -8.21
C ILE A 101 -4.29 -0.62 -7.49
N SER A 102 -5.24 -1.20 -8.21
CA SER A 102 -6.44 -1.81 -7.60
C SER A 102 -6.06 -3.00 -6.72
N VAL A 103 -5.19 -3.90 -7.19
CA VAL A 103 -4.70 -5.04 -6.39
C VAL A 103 -4.00 -4.57 -5.11
N ALA A 104 -3.11 -3.57 -5.22
CA ALA A 104 -2.39 -3.02 -4.07
C ALA A 104 -3.36 -2.37 -3.07
N THR A 105 -4.34 -1.60 -3.56
CA THR A 105 -5.35 -0.95 -2.71
C THR A 105 -6.25 -1.97 -2.02
N SER A 106 -6.70 -3.01 -2.73
CA SER A 106 -7.48 -4.10 -2.13
C SER A 106 -6.69 -4.88 -1.10
N ALA A 107 -5.41 -5.19 -1.37
CA ALA A 107 -4.54 -5.86 -0.40
C ALA A 107 -4.33 -5.00 0.86
N ALA A 108 -4.13 -3.69 0.70
CA ALA A 108 -4.03 -2.76 1.82
C ALA A 108 -5.33 -2.66 2.62
N ALA A 109 -6.49 -2.62 1.96
CA ALA A 109 -7.79 -2.62 2.62
C ALA A 109 -8.03 -3.93 3.40
N VAL A 110 -7.72 -5.08 2.81
CA VAL A 110 -7.79 -6.38 3.50
C VAL A 110 -6.82 -6.40 4.68
N ALA A 111 -5.59 -5.93 4.53
CA ALA A 111 -4.62 -5.84 5.62
C ALA A 111 -5.10 -4.92 6.75
N ALA A 112 -5.73 -3.79 6.42
CA ALA A 112 -6.31 -2.87 7.41
C ALA A 112 -7.52 -3.50 8.13
N ILE A 113 -8.38 -4.22 7.41
CA ILE A 113 -9.51 -4.96 8.00
C ILE A 113 -9.00 -6.08 8.90
N VAL A 114 -8.00 -6.85 8.45
CA VAL A 114 -7.30 -7.87 9.25
C VAL A 114 -6.74 -7.23 10.50
N TYR A 115 -5.95 -6.18 10.38
CA TYR A 115 -5.36 -5.47 11.52
C TYR A 115 -6.42 -4.97 12.52
N ALA A 116 -7.54 -4.42 12.03
CA ALA A 116 -8.65 -3.98 12.88
C ALA A 116 -9.47 -5.14 13.48
N ALA A 117 -9.59 -6.26 12.77
CA ALA A 117 -10.35 -7.45 13.19
C ALA A 117 -9.54 -8.41 14.08
N PHE A 118 -8.22 -8.24 14.13
CA PHE A 118 -7.34 -8.83 15.13
C PHE A 118 -7.01 -7.77 16.19
N PRO A 119 -7.94 -7.43 17.11
CA PRO A 119 -7.55 -6.67 18.30
C PRO A 119 -6.43 -7.47 18.95
N GLU A 120 -5.30 -6.82 19.24
CA GLU A 120 -4.10 -7.45 19.77
C GLU A 120 -4.46 -8.54 20.78
N LYS A 121 -4.35 -9.80 20.32
CA LYS A 121 -4.46 -10.99 21.17
C LYS A 121 -3.10 -11.31 21.80
N TRP A 122 -2.20 -10.34 21.87
CA TRP A 122 -1.15 -10.30 22.89
C TRP A 122 -1.78 -9.87 24.23
N ARG A 123 -2.80 -10.65 24.62
CA ARG A 123 -3.19 -10.85 26.01
C ARG A 123 -2.58 -12.19 26.40
N GLY A 124 -1.31 -12.17 26.74
CA GLY A 124 -0.73 -13.09 27.71
C GLY A 124 -0.35 -12.23 28.90
N ALA A 125 -0.75 -12.46 30.14
CA ALA A 125 -1.47 -13.55 30.74
C ALA A 125 -2.77 -13.01 31.38
N THR A 126 -3.72 -13.89 31.71
CA THR A 126 -4.71 -13.55 32.72
C THR A 126 -3.99 -13.03 33.96
N PRO A 127 -4.28 -11.80 34.42
CA PRO A 127 -3.57 -11.24 35.55
C PRO A 127 -3.81 -12.12 36.78
N LEU A 128 -2.74 -12.35 37.52
CA LEU A 128 -2.79 -12.92 38.86
C LEU A 128 -3.55 -11.91 39.76
N VAL A 129 -4.75 -12.25 40.25
CA VAL A 129 -5.55 -11.36 41.10
C VAL A 129 -5.52 -11.86 42.53
N ALA A 130 -4.77 -11.21 43.42
CA ALA A 130 -4.89 -11.42 44.86
C ALA A 130 -5.97 -10.48 45.40
N GLU A 131 -6.97 -11.03 46.09
CA GLU A 131 -7.95 -10.21 46.83
C GLU A 131 -7.47 -10.12 48.27
N LEU A 132 -7.16 -8.90 48.69
CA LEU A 132 -6.52 -8.58 49.95
C LEU A 132 -7.62 -8.17 50.93
N ALA A 133 -8.06 -9.08 51.81
CA ALA A 133 -9.03 -8.76 52.85
C ALA A 133 -8.31 -8.30 54.12
N THR A 134 -8.65 -7.10 54.60
CA THR A 134 -8.19 -6.53 55.87
C THR A 134 -9.16 -6.93 57.00
N THR A 135 -8.63 -7.19 58.20
CA THR A 135 -9.43 -7.52 59.39
C THR A 135 -10.02 -6.30 60.09
N ASP A 136 -9.66 -5.08 59.70
CA ASP A 136 -10.28 -3.89 60.28
C ASP A 136 -10.24 -2.71 59.30
N SER A 137 -11.43 -2.20 58.96
CA SER A 137 -11.74 -1.08 58.07
C SER A 137 -11.69 -1.29 56.54
N GLN A 138 -12.77 -0.82 55.91
CA GLN A 138 -13.24 -1.03 54.54
C GLN A 138 -12.30 -0.50 53.44
N VAL A 139 -11.41 -1.32 52.88
CA VAL A 139 -10.91 -1.13 51.51
C VAL A 139 -10.55 -2.49 50.90
N ASN A 140 -11.27 -2.92 49.86
CA ASN A 140 -10.79 -4.01 48.98
C ASN A 140 -9.75 -3.41 48.01
N LEU A 141 -8.48 -3.75 48.22
CA LEU A 141 -7.40 -3.38 47.30
C LEU A 141 -7.27 -4.46 46.22
N LEU A 142 -7.46 -4.07 44.96
CA LEU A 142 -7.21 -4.93 43.81
C LEU A 142 -5.79 -4.68 43.31
N ALA A 143 -4.90 -5.64 43.53
CA ALA A 143 -3.56 -5.64 42.97
C ALA A 143 -3.52 -6.57 41.75
N SER A 144 -3.04 -6.07 40.62
CA SER A 144 -2.78 -6.90 39.43
C SER A 144 -1.30 -6.92 39.11
N TYR A 145 -0.79 -8.12 38.83
CA TYR A 145 0.60 -8.36 38.43
C TYR A 145 0.66 -8.92 37.01
N ASP A 146 1.46 -8.28 36.17
CA ASP A 146 1.77 -8.70 34.81
C ASP A 146 3.19 -9.29 34.77
N ALA A 147 3.30 -10.61 34.59
CA ALA A 147 4.57 -11.34 34.70
C ALA A 147 5.55 -11.01 33.55
N GLU A 148 5.04 -10.64 32.37
CA GLU A 148 5.85 -10.35 31.18
C GLU A 148 6.55 -8.99 31.31
N SER A 149 5.80 -7.94 31.65
CA SER A 149 6.33 -6.59 31.86
C SER A 149 6.91 -6.39 33.27
N GLY A 150 6.57 -7.25 34.23
CA GLY A 150 6.90 -7.12 35.66
C GLY A 150 6.23 -5.93 36.32
N ARG A 151 5.16 -5.43 35.73
CA ARG A 151 4.45 -4.23 36.19
C ARG A 151 3.38 -4.67 37.20
N MET A 152 3.44 -4.09 38.39
CA MET A 152 2.42 -4.24 39.42
C MET A 152 1.61 -2.96 39.52
N ARG A 153 0.29 -3.08 39.45
CA ARG A 153 -0.63 -1.94 39.58
C ARG A 153 -1.50 -2.12 40.80
N ILE A 154 -1.51 -1.10 41.65
CA ILE A 154 -2.33 -1.03 42.85
C ILE A 154 -3.08 0.29 42.80
N VAL A 155 -4.41 0.28 42.92
CA VAL A 155 -5.18 1.53 43.00
C VAL A 155 -5.04 2.09 44.41
N PRO A 156 -4.34 3.22 44.63
CA PRO A 156 -4.19 3.77 45.96
C PRO A 156 -5.52 4.41 46.39
N VAL A 157 -6.01 4.10 47.60
CA VAL A 157 -6.97 4.97 48.27
C VAL A 157 -6.16 6.10 48.88
N ALA A 158 -6.26 7.28 48.29
CA ALA A 158 -5.53 8.46 48.72
C ALA A 158 -5.76 8.76 50.21
N THR A 159 -4.69 8.82 50.99
CA THR A 159 -4.66 9.57 52.25
C THR A 159 -3.85 10.83 52.02
N GLY A 160 -4.52 11.97 52.13
CA GLY A 160 -3.95 13.28 51.86
C GLY A 160 -2.89 13.72 52.87
N LYS A 161 -2.17 14.78 52.44
CA LYS A 161 -1.19 15.61 53.15
C LYS A 161 0.02 14.90 53.76
N THR A 162 1.16 15.14 53.11
CA THR A 162 2.46 15.56 53.67
C THR A 162 2.84 15.06 55.07
N ASP A 163 2.75 13.77 55.33
CA ASP A 163 3.75 13.12 56.16
C ASP A 163 4.54 12.21 55.22
N GLU A 164 5.84 12.52 55.10
CA GLU A 164 6.87 11.84 54.33
C GLU A 164 6.88 10.31 54.56
N LYS A 165 5.93 9.59 53.95
CA LYS A 165 5.76 8.14 54.03
C LYS A 165 5.64 7.56 52.64
N SER A 166 6.21 6.39 52.45
CA SER A 166 6.21 5.67 51.18
C SER A 166 5.56 4.31 51.35
N LEU A 167 4.81 3.88 50.34
CA LEU A 167 4.32 2.50 50.31
C LEU A 167 5.41 1.61 49.73
N GLU A 168 5.68 0.50 50.40
CA GLU A 168 6.67 -0.47 49.95
C GLU A 168 6.04 -1.84 49.78
N LEU A 169 6.34 -2.48 48.64
CA LEU A 169 5.89 -3.82 48.32
C LEU A 169 6.93 -4.84 48.79
N TRP A 170 6.45 -5.91 49.41
CA TRP A 170 7.28 -6.95 49.99
C TRP A 170 6.93 -8.32 49.44
N LEU A 171 7.97 -9.11 49.18
CA LEU A 171 7.89 -10.56 49.12
C LEU A 171 7.97 -11.11 50.55
N VAL A 172 6.96 -11.86 50.98
CA VAL A 172 6.95 -12.51 52.30
C VAL A 172 7.44 -13.94 52.15
N MET A 173 8.58 -14.25 52.78
CA MET A 173 9.21 -15.57 52.78
C MET A 173 8.79 -16.38 54.01
N GLU A 174 9.14 -17.67 54.03
CA GLU A 174 8.94 -18.52 55.20
C GLU A 174 9.59 -17.94 56.45
N GLY A 175 8.89 -18.04 57.58
CA GLY A 175 9.31 -17.45 58.86
C GLY A 175 9.07 -15.94 58.97
N GLY A 176 8.30 -15.34 58.05
CA GLY A 176 7.85 -13.94 58.14
C GLY A 176 8.90 -12.90 57.72
N LYS A 177 10.05 -13.34 57.20
CA LYS A 177 11.06 -12.44 56.65
C LYS A 177 10.55 -11.79 55.37
N THR A 178 10.79 -10.51 55.21
CA THR A 178 10.36 -9.74 54.03
C THR A 178 11.55 -9.33 53.18
N ARG A 179 11.33 -9.27 51.86
CA ARG A 179 12.29 -8.70 50.90
C ARG A 179 11.59 -7.65 50.05
N SER A 180 12.16 -6.46 49.97
CA SER A 180 11.59 -5.35 49.21
C SER A 180 11.55 -5.69 47.72
N LEU A 181 10.38 -5.53 47.11
CA LEU A 181 10.15 -5.61 45.67
C LEU A 181 10.09 -4.21 45.03
N GLY A 182 10.05 -3.16 45.84
CA GLY A 182 10.12 -1.77 45.40
C GLY A 182 9.11 -0.85 46.11
N ILE A 183 9.28 0.45 45.88
CA ILE A 183 8.58 1.53 46.57
C ILE A 183 7.69 2.27 45.58
N PHE A 184 6.43 2.49 45.94
CA PHE A 184 5.50 3.28 45.14
C PHE A 184 5.82 4.77 45.28
N GLN A 185 6.02 5.44 44.14
CA GLN A 185 6.30 6.88 44.13
C GLN A 185 4.99 7.69 44.29
N PRO A 186 4.97 8.73 45.14
CA PRO A 186 3.83 9.64 45.24
C PRO A 186 3.45 10.23 43.86
N GLY A 187 2.16 10.25 43.52
CA GLY A 187 1.66 10.82 42.27
C GLY A 187 1.78 9.92 41.03
N THR A 188 2.42 8.75 41.13
CA THR A 188 2.21 7.66 40.16
C THR A 188 0.89 6.97 40.48
N ASN A 189 0.16 6.46 39.48
CA ASN A 189 -1.14 5.78 39.66
C ASN A 189 -1.03 4.41 40.37
N GLY A 190 -0.14 4.31 41.36
CA GLY A 190 0.24 3.08 42.07
C GLY A 190 0.88 2.05 41.16
N ASP A 191 1.65 2.50 40.16
CA ASP A 191 2.41 1.63 39.27
C ASP A 191 3.82 1.43 39.83
N LEU A 192 4.23 0.17 39.98
CA LEU A 192 5.58 -0.24 40.38
C LEU A 192 6.13 -1.23 39.35
N ILE A 193 7.38 -1.03 38.94
CA ILE A 193 8.11 -1.99 38.09
C ILE A 193 8.99 -2.84 38.98
N ILE A 194 8.73 -4.14 39.00
CA ILE A 194 9.52 -5.09 39.77
C ILE A 194 10.82 -5.40 39.00
N PRO A 195 12.00 -5.30 39.65
CA PRO A 195 13.29 -5.63 39.05
C PRO A 195 13.31 -7.03 38.44
N ALA A 196 13.96 -7.18 37.27
CA ALA A 196 13.90 -8.39 36.46
C ALA A 196 14.43 -9.64 37.18
N ASP A 197 15.46 -9.47 38.01
CA ASP A 197 16.07 -10.51 38.84
C ASP A 197 15.14 -11.05 39.94
N MET A 198 14.12 -10.26 40.34
CA MET A 198 13.17 -10.62 41.37
C MET A 198 11.88 -11.26 40.84
N ARG A 199 11.58 -11.13 39.55
CA ARG A 199 10.32 -11.61 38.96
C ARG A 199 10.11 -13.11 39.12
N ASN A 200 11.19 -13.90 39.00
CA ASN A 200 11.15 -15.35 39.17
C ASN A 200 10.81 -15.81 40.59
N SER A 201 10.82 -14.90 41.58
CA SER A 201 10.40 -15.19 42.96
C SER A 201 8.91 -14.98 43.22
N ILE A 202 8.18 -14.45 42.24
CA ILE A 202 6.74 -14.22 42.30
C ILE A 202 6.07 -15.31 41.46
N THR A 203 5.76 -16.43 42.10
CA THR A 203 5.04 -17.56 41.51
C THR A 203 3.67 -17.70 42.15
N GLU A 204 2.85 -18.61 41.63
CA GLU A 204 1.63 -19.01 42.32
C GLU A 204 1.94 -19.49 43.75
N GLY A 205 1.13 -19.08 44.71
CA GLY A 205 1.33 -19.35 46.14
C GLY A 205 2.25 -18.34 46.86
N THR A 206 2.92 -17.44 46.14
CA THR A 206 3.76 -16.40 46.76
C THR A 206 2.93 -15.41 47.57
N THR A 207 3.35 -15.15 48.81
CA THR A 207 2.72 -14.13 49.66
C THR A 207 3.37 -12.77 49.44
N LEU A 208 2.55 -11.75 49.17
CA LEU A 208 2.93 -10.36 49.00
C LEU A 208 2.32 -9.52 50.13
N ALA A 209 3.03 -8.49 50.56
CA ALA A 209 2.56 -7.54 51.56
C ALA A 209 2.88 -6.09 51.17
N ILE A 210 2.09 -5.15 51.69
CA ILE A 210 2.31 -3.71 51.52
C ILE A 210 2.35 -3.07 52.89
N SER A 211 3.38 -2.29 53.18
CA SER A 211 3.49 -1.52 54.42
C SER A 211 3.63 -0.02 54.14
N VAL A 212 3.33 0.79 55.17
CA VAL A 212 3.57 2.23 55.18
C VAL A 212 4.90 2.51 55.86
N GLU A 213 5.92 2.78 55.06
CA GLU A 213 7.31 3.00 55.51
C GLU A 213 7.66 4.50 55.61
N PRO A 214 8.79 4.88 56.25
CA PRO A 214 9.36 6.22 56.11
C PRO A 214 9.58 6.62 54.64
N PHE A 215 9.72 7.92 54.38
CA PHE A 215 10.03 8.40 53.04
C PHE A 215 11.31 7.77 52.50
N GLY A 216 11.20 7.19 51.30
CA GLY A 216 12.29 6.42 50.69
C GLY A 216 12.33 4.94 51.09
N GLY A 217 11.33 4.45 51.84
CA GLY A 217 11.17 3.03 52.19
C GLY A 217 11.77 2.66 53.55
N SER A 218 11.82 1.36 53.81
CA SER A 218 12.38 0.80 55.04
C SER A 218 13.91 0.96 55.09
N PRO A 219 14.47 1.43 56.21
CA PRO A 219 15.92 1.55 56.38
C PRO A 219 16.62 0.20 56.63
N THR A 220 15.86 -0.87 56.89
CA THR A 220 16.43 -2.17 57.31
C THR A 220 16.35 -3.26 56.23
N GLY A 221 15.67 -2.97 55.10
CA GLY A 221 15.38 -3.98 54.07
C GLY A 221 14.35 -5.04 54.50
N GLN A 222 13.69 -4.84 55.64
CA GLN A 222 12.50 -5.59 56.09
C GLN A 222 11.37 -4.61 56.40
N ALA A 223 10.11 -5.04 56.32
CA ALA A 223 8.98 -4.19 56.69
C ALA A 223 9.12 -3.66 58.13
N THR A 224 9.16 -2.33 58.31
CA THR A 224 9.25 -1.67 59.62
C THR A 224 7.96 -0.94 60.01
N GLY A 225 7.14 -0.58 59.02
CA GLY A 225 5.88 0.09 59.20
C GLY A 225 4.68 -0.85 59.34
N PRO A 226 3.48 -0.30 59.63
CA PRO A 226 2.25 -1.08 59.66
C PRO A 226 1.97 -1.68 58.27
N VAL A 227 1.66 -2.97 58.24
CA VAL A 227 1.24 -3.68 57.03
C VAL A 227 -0.24 -3.40 56.80
N ILE A 228 -0.56 -2.82 55.65
CA ILE A 228 -1.91 -2.39 55.28
C ILE A 228 -2.61 -3.38 54.33
N ALA A 229 -1.84 -4.29 53.69
CA ALA A 229 -2.39 -5.32 52.83
C ALA A 229 -1.48 -6.55 52.76
N VAL A 230 -2.07 -7.75 52.71
CA VAL A 230 -1.36 -9.03 52.52
C VAL A 230 -2.18 -9.98 51.68
N GLY A 231 -1.57 -10.65 50.69
CA GLY A 231 -2.28 -11.60 49.85
C GLY A 231 -1.38 -12.55 49.10
N THR A 232 -2.03 -13.58 48.56
CA THR A 232 -1.36 -14.68 47.89
C THR A 232 -1.60 -14.61 46.39
N ALA A 233 -0.51 -14.67 45.64
CA ALA A 233 -0.44 -14.77 44.19
C ALA A 233 -1.19 -16.03 43.70
N ARG A 234 -2.25 -15.87 42.89
CA ARG A 234 -3.06 -16.96 42.29
C ARG A 234 -3.44 -16.67 40.83
N TRP A 235 -3.42 -17.68 39.95
CA TRP A 235 -3.82 -17.47 38.55
C TRP A 235 -5.26 -17.00 38.43
N GLY A 236 -5.47 -15.98 37.60
CA GLY A 236 -6.78 -15.49 37.20
C GLY A 236 -7.33 -16.20 35.97
#